data_AF-A0A534XK10-F1
#
_entry.id   AF-A0A534XK10-F1
#
_cell.length_a   1.000
_cell.length_b   1.000
_cell.length_c   1.000
_cell.angle_alpha   90.00
_cell.angle_beta   90.00
_cell.angle_gamma   90.00
#
_symmetry.space_group_name_H-M   'P 1'
#
loop_
_entity.id
_entity.type
_entity.pdbx_description
1 polymer ?
#
loop_
_entity_poly.entity_id
_entity_poly.type
_entity_poly.pdbx_seq_one_letter_code
_entity_poly.pdbx_strand_id
1 'polypeptide(L)'
;MQRREFGRVQLTYLLGFAFVLTVALTLAVRQGSAKEQDECLAQFVDVPVVDENGGMITCNDCDPKCDDDGVTTPNQSCTFNMYMGCVNKPSGSCVPAALKKIKGKVQHGASITITKPVGTDSACAAFTATVKLKNKGKKPGKSKVTLMVMASGKPKRKDKDVLTLVCKPQPAATCPTMTTTTTTMPPVQICDNGTIEAPEVCDRPFTQGGCPSGQICNDNCMACLPCSTSSCTCGTPARPSQLKFTTGTPDIGTKICIGGNSPPNTPCAKDQDCTTGDTCSSCPTTDGTVVGTVKDDTGATACNLRSGGLYFGGVGVTVPLPASVPDMGASLTNVGCCLDATPTSMQLLATTNTDPGSSVKACTSAAVDNGIYAGKLGCLFGPPLPIPNTTADITSTCVVNRVAKDAAGLADCSTGTSQINLPLTSDIYLTGDLLSGVPGIQPCPLCTGTPGSETCQGGPNDGVACTPGSGALGDAYPTSHDCPPPPDKFIGILPIPFALSTSAQTKISQNFADTPPGAQFAFCGFCGRTTSPSFEGPPAHPCRTNAECTKAPFTLCEQRDPGAFNVGNAQTITSTGLPAGDITDHAAHGSRLVSVFCIPPAFDPIVDAAGDLPGPGAVSLPGTAQILP
;
A
#
# COMPACT_ATOMS: atom_id res chain seq x y z
N MET A 1 -1.37 -20.12 -82.34
CA MET A 1 -2.64 -19.49 -82.81
C MET A 1 -3.62 -19.58 -81.64
N GLN A 2 -3.94 -18.44 -81.00
CA GLN A 2 -5.28 -17.80 -81.03
C GLN A 2 -6.40 -18.78 -80.66
N ARG A 3 -7.29 -18.54 -79.69
CA ARG A 3 -7.89 -17.28 -79.22
C ARG A 3 -8.62 -17.51 -77.88
N ARG A 4 -8.82 -16.40 -77.16
CA ARG A 4 -9.66 -16.19 -75.97
C ARG A 4 -11.16 -16.33 -76.29
N GLU A 5 -11.98 -16.66 -75.28
CA GLU A 5 -13.03 -15.80 -74.64
C GLU A 5 -13.77 -16.61 -73.55
N PHE A 6 -13.76 -16.19 -72.27
CA PHE A 6 -14.73 -15.37 -71.50
C PHE A 6 -16.03 -16.10 -71.05
N GLY A 7 -16.24 -16.17 -69.72
CA GLY A 7 -17.50 -16.55 -69.06
C GLY A 7 -17.29 -17.06 -67.63
N ARG A 8 -17.98 -16.48 -66.64
CA ARG A 8 -17.66 -16.46 -65.19
C ARG A 8 -18.76 -17.15 -64.36
N VAL A 9 -18.40 -17.66 -63.17
CA VAL A 9 -19.19 -17.80 -61.91
C VAL A 9 -19.86 -19.16 -61.56
N GLN A 10 -19.25 -19.88 -60.59
CA GLN A 10 -19.79 -20.38 -59.29
C GLN A 10 -18.90 -21.54 -58.74
N LEU A 11 -18.20 -21.33 -57.61
CA LEU A 11 -18.47 -21.96 -56.28
C LEU A 11 -18.50 -23.51 -56.36
N THR A 12 -17.58 -24.32 -55.83
CA THR A 12 -16.85 -24.29 -54.55
C THR A 12 -15.71 -25.35 -54.60
N TYR A 13 -14.51 -24.99 -54.14
CA TYR A 13 -13.27 -25.80 -54.11
C TYR A 13 -13.35 -26.95 -53.06
N LEU A 14 -13.03 -28.22 -53.37
CA LEU A 14 -11.69 -28.85 -53.54
C LEU A 14 -10.88 -28.85 -52.21
N LEU A 15 -10.23 -29.91 -51.72
CA LEU A 15 -9.85 -31.23 -52.25
C LEU A 15 -9.39 -32.09 -51.05
N GLY A 16 -9.90 -33.32 -50.95
CA GLY A 16 -9.22 -34.41 -50.26
C GLY A 16 -8.58 -35.32 -51.30
N PHE A 17 -7.34 -35.74 -51.09
CA PHE A 17 -6.77 -37.02 -51.54
C PHE A 17 -5.31 -37.12 -51.09
N ALA A 18 -5.05 -37.91 -50.03
CA ALA A 18 -3.84 -38.71 -49.85
C ALA A 18 -3.94 -39.45 -48.51
N PHE A 19 -4.42 -40.69 -48.53
CA PHE A 19 -4.33 -41.63 -47.43
C PHE A 19 -3.21 -42.63 -47.75
N VAL A 20 -2.57 -43.16 -46.69
CA VAL A 20 -1.61 -44.29 -46.64
C VAL A 20 -0.14 -43.86 -46.41
N LEU A 21 0.19 -43.46 -45.16
CA LEU A 21 1.23 -44.06 -44.29
C LEU A 21 1.39 -43.21 -43.00
N THR A 22 0.79 -43.59 -41.88
CA THR A 22 1.13 -43.01 -40.55
C THR A 22 0.98 -44.05 -39.44
N VAL A 23 2.06 -44.74 -39.13
CA VAL A 23 2.32 -45.36 -37.83
C VAL A 23 3.74 -44.97 -37.42
N ALA A 24 3.87 -44.46 -36.19
CA ALA A 24 5.10 -44.21 -35.43
C ALA A 24 6.02 -43.07 -35.89
N LEU A 25 5.85 -41.89 -35.29
CA LEU A 25 6.98 -41.00 -34.96
C LEU A 25 6.82 -40.50 -33.52
N THR A 26 7.21 -41.35 -32.58
CA THR A 26 7.57 -40.98 -31.21
C THR A 26 8.99 -40.41 -31.18
N LEU A 27 9.17 -39.35 -30.38
CA LEU A 27 10.43 -38.94 -29.72
C LEU A 27 11.57 -38.40 -30.60
N ALA A 28 11.60 -37.08 -30.76
CA ALA A 28 12.85 -36.31 -30.81
C ALA A 28 12.63 -34.89 -30.27
N VAL A 29 12.33 -34.77 -28.97
CA VAL A 29 12.60 -33.52 -28.25
C VAL A 29 14.12 -33.34 -28.31
N ARG A 30 14.56 -32.21 -28.86
CA ARG A 30 15.96 -31.77 -28.84
C ARG A 30 16.44 -31.80 -27.40
N GLN A 31 17.28 -32.78 -27.05
CA GLN A 31 18.01 -32.75 -25.79
C GLN A 31 19.00 -31.59 -25.85
N GLY A 32 18.64 -30.48 -25.20
CA GLY A 32 19.60 -29.47 -24.78
C GLY A 32 20.68 -30.16 -23.94
N SER A 33 21.92 -29.70 -24.10
CA SER A 33 23.10 -30.25 -23.43
C SER A 33 22.83 -30.40 -21.92
N ALA A 34 23.19 -31.55 -21.32
CA ALA A 34 22.98 -31.82 -19.88
C ALA A 34 23.60 -30.77 -18.91
N LYS A 35 24.43 -29.85 -19.43
CA LYS A 35 25.00 -28.72 -18.69
C LYS A 35 24.03 -27.53 -18.55
N GLU A 36 23.14 -27.32 -19.52
CA GLU A 36 22.17 -26.20 -19.53
C GLU A 36 20.97 -26.46 -18.59
N GLN A 37 20.76 -27.72 -18.20
CA GLN A 37 19.72 -28.15 -17.27
C GLN A 37 20.12 -28.05 -15.78
N ASP A 38 21.36 -27.67 -15.46
CA ASP A 38 21.87 -27.60 -14.08
C ASP A 38 21.99 -26.16 -13.55
N GLU A 39 21.91 -25.15 -14.43
CA GLU A 39 22.20 -23.71 -14.23
C GLU A 39 21.13 -22.93 -13.41
N CYS A 40 20.27 -23.63 -12.68
CA CYS A 40 19.30 -23.03 -11.75
C CYS A 40 19.53 -23.44 -10.30
N LEU A 41 20.51 -24.31 -10.05
CA LEU A 41 20.78 -24.79 -8.70
C LEU A 41 21.60 -23.78 -7.91
N ALA A 42 22.44 -22.99 -8.58
CA ALA A 42 23.14 -21.83 -8.07
C ALA A 42 22.83 -20.63 -8.98
N GLN A 43 22.66 -19.43 -8.40
CA GLN A 43 22.56 -18.20 -9.17
C GLN A 43 22.97 -16.99 -8.33
N PHE A 44 23.51 -15.95 -8.97
CA PHE A 44 23.67 -14.62 -8.38
C PHE A 44 22.46 -13.74 -8.71
N VAL A 45 22.00 -12.95 -7.75
CA VAL A 45 20.86 -12.02 -7.88
C VAL A 45 21.32 -10.60 -7.58
N ASP A 46 20.60 -9.63 -8.13
CA ASP A 46 20.92 -8.19 -8.13
C ASP A 46 22.20 -7.84 -8.91
N VAL A 47 22.66 -8.77 -9.75
CA VAL A 47 23.72 -8.57 -10.74
C VAL A 47 23.10 -8.33 -12.12
N PRO A 48 23.82 -7.74 -13.09
CA PRO A 48 23.34 -7.68 -14.47
C PRO A 48 22.93 -9.06 -14.97
N VAL A 49 21.85 -9.13 -15.75
CA VAL A 49 21.25 -10.41 -16.22
C VAL A 49 22.27 -11.36 -16.88
N VAL A 50 23.28 -10.80 -17.56
CA VAL A 50 24.35 -11.57 -18.22
C VAL A 50 25.35 -12.21 -17.25
N ASP A 51 25.37 -11.78 -15.99
CA ASP A 51 26.30 -12.22 -14.94
C ASP A 51 25.62 -13.11 -13.87
N GLU A 52 24.31 -13.36 -13.97
CA GLU A 52 23.54 -14.15 -13.00
C GLU A 52 24.06 -15.59 -12.85
N ASN A 53 24.55 -16.19 -13.94
CA ASN A 53 25.17 -17.53 -13.94
C ASN A 53 26.72 -17.47 -13.86
N GLY A 54 27.22 -16.43 -13.19
CA GLY A 54 28.64 -16.14 -13.08
C GLY A 54 29.17 -15.35 -14.28
N GLY A 55 29.85 -14.25 -13.96
CA GLY A 55 30.39 -13.34 -14.97
C GLY A 55 31.41 -12.38 -14.39
N MET A 56 31.49 -11.14 -14.88
CA MET A 56 32.48 -10.16 -14.44
C MET A 56 31.90 -8.76 -14.24
N ILE A 57 31.78 -8.36 -12.97
CA ILE A 57 31.38 -7.01 -12.59
C ILE A 57 32.62 -6.17 -12.37
N THR A 58 32.64 -4.99 -12.98
CA THR A 58 33.75 -4.04 -12.87
C THR A 58 33.27 -2.75 -12.24
N CYS A 59 33.96 -2.31 -11.19
CA CYS A 59 33.77 -1.03 -10.54
C CYS A 59 35.06 -0.22 -10.55
N ASN A 60 34.95 1.11 -10.55
CA ASN A 60 36.09 1.99 -10.30
C ASN A 60 36.10 2.37 -8.81
N ASP A 61 37.30 2.48 -8.24
CA ASP A 61 37.51 2.96 -6.86
C ASP A 61 36.80 4.31 -6.67
N CYS A 62 36.00 4.39 -5.61
CA CYS A 62 35.12 5.49 -5.22
C CYS A 62 34.03 5.89 -6.23
N ASP A 63 33.58 4.95 -7.07
CA ASP A 63 32.38 5.13 -7.90
C ASP A 63 31.11 4.83 -7.09
N PRO A 64 30.28 5.84 -6.76
CA PRO A 64 29.12 5.67 -5.89
C PRO A 64 28.02 4.78 -6.50
N LYS A 65 28.15 4.32 -7.75
CA LYS A 65 27.20 3.38 -8.38
C LYS A 65 27.48 1.91 -8.05
N CYS A 66 28.69 1.58 -7.61
CA CYS A 66 29.11 0.18 -7.44
C CYS A 66 30.13 -0.04 -6.31
N ASP A 67 30.65 1.04 -5.73
CA ASP A 67 31.57 1.04 -4.59
C ASP A 67 30.86 1.51 -3.32
N ASP A 68 30.39 0.56 -2.53
CA ASP A 68 29.53 0.75 -1.35
C ASP A 68 30.34 0.88 -0.04
N ASP A 69 31.56 1.41 -0.10
CA ASP A 69 32.37 1.58 1.12
C ASP A 69 32.12 2.90 1.87
N GLY A 70 31.28 3.78 1.31
CA GLY A 70 30.93 5.07 1.89
C GLY A 70 32.07 6.10 1.86
N VAL A 71 33.14 5.85 1.09
CA VAL A 71 34.30 6.74 0.99
C VAL A 71 34.25 7.53 -0.32
N THR A 72 34.18 8.86 -0.19
CA THR A 72 34.04 9.80 -1.32
C THR A 72 35.38 10.24 -1.92
N THR A 73 36.47 9.56 -1.56
CA THR A 73 37.83 9.80 -2.07
C THR A 73 38.47 8.47 -2.44
N PRO A 74 39.32 8.37 -3.47
CA PRO A 74 39.88 7.09 -3.89
C PRO A 74 40.67 6.46 -2.73
N ASN A 75 40.25 5.27 -2.27
CA ASN A 75 40.80 4.63 -1.08
C ASN A 75 41.58 3.35 -1.40
N GLN A 76 41.77 3.06 -2.69
CA GLN A 76 42.46 1.91 -3.25
C GLN A 76 41.72 0.57 -3.06
N SER A 77 40.42 0.61 -2.81
CA SER A 77 39.55 -0.56 -2.77
C SER A 77 38.19 -0.25 -3.39
N CYS A 78 37.44 -1.31 -3.70
CA CYS A 78 36.01 -1.19 -3.96
C CYS A 78 35.27 -2.20 -3.08
N THR A 79 34.19 -1.82 -2.43
CA THR A 79 33.31 -2.72 -1.67
C THR A 79 32.01 -2.95 -2.43
N PHE A 80 31.68 -4.22 -2.66
CA PHE A 80 30.43 -4.61 -3.30
C PHE A 80 29.51 -5.18 -2.21
N ASN A 81 28.38 -4.54 -1.94
CA ASN A 81 27.46 -4.96 -0.85
C ASN A 81 26.03 -5.27 -1.30
N MET A 82 25.69 -5.03 -2.58
CA MET A 82 24.32 -5.14 -3.09
C MET A 82 23.98 -6.47 -3.78
N TYR A 83 24.78 -7.54 -3.62
CA TYR A 83 24.58 -8.79 -4.36
C TYR A 83 24.21 -9.98 -3.46
N MET A 84 23.40 -10.89 -4.00
CA MET A 84 22.97 -12.10 -3.31
C MET A 84 23.36 -13.36 -4.06
N GLY A 85 23.66 -14.44 -3.32
CA GLY A 85 23.80 -15.78 -3.87
C GLY A 85 22.57 -16.62 -3.50
N CYS A 86 21.95 -17.25 -4.48
CA CYS A 86 20.71 -18.01 -4.35
C CYS A 86 20.90 -19.46 -4.81
N VAL A 87 20.10 -20.36 -4.25
CA VAL A 87 20.02 -21.76 -4.67
C VAL A 87 18.61 -22.14 -5.09
N ASN A 88 18.47 -23.08 -6.04
CA ASN A 88 17.20 -23.59 -6.56
C ASN A 88 16.25 -22.52 -7.15
N LYS A 89 16.77 -21.37 -7.60
CA LYS A 89 15.95 -20.29 -8.16
C LYS A 89 15.47 -20.71 -9.56
N PRO A 90 14.15 -20.72 -9.84
CA PRO A 90 13.65 -21.15 -11.14
C PRO A 90 14.13 -20.21 -12.26
N SER A 91 14.83 -20.76 -13.25
CA SER A 91 15.24 -20.05 -14.47
C SER A 91 15.07 -20.96 -15.70
N GLY A 92 14.36 -20.47 -16.72
CA GLY A 92 14.11 -21.19 -17.97
C GLY A 92 13.48 -22.58 -17.77
N SER A 93 14.05 -23.61 -18.40
CA SER A 93 13.58 -25.00 -18.36
C SER A 93 14.22 -25.86 -17.25
N CYS A 94 14.91 -25.24 -16.30
CA CYS A 94 15.66 -25.96 -15.27
C CYS A 94 14.77 -26.37 -14.08
N VAL A 95 14.94 -27.60 -13.61
CA VAL A 95 14.12 -28.19 -12.54
C VAL A 95 14.86 -28.10 -11.20
N PRO A 96 14.28 -27.52 -10.14
CA PRO A 96 14.90 -27.46 -8.82
C PRO A 96 15.10 -28.86 -8.24
N ALA A 97 16.06 -29.02 -7.33
CA ALA A 97 16.40 -30.34 -6.79
C ALA A 97 16.62 -30.30 -5.28
N ALA A 98 16.38 -31.45 -4.63
CA ALA A 98 16.80 -31.64 -3.26
C ALA A 98 18.31 -31.51 -3.14
N LEU A 99 18.79 -30.56 -2.34
CA LEU A 99 20.21 -30.24 -2.27
C LEU A 99 20.94 -31.17 -1.32
N LYS A 100 22.18 -31.53 -1.64
CA LYS A 100 23.09 -32.28 -0.78
C LYS A 100 24.14 -31.37 -0.16
N LYS A 101 24.63 -30.38 -0.91
CA LYS A 101 25.71 -29.49 -0.47
C LYS A 101 25.59 -28.12 -1.12
N ILE A 102 25.76 -27.08 -0.32
CA ILE A 102 25.88 -25.68 -0.76
C ILE A 102 27.24 -25.16 -0.28
N LYS A 103 27.95 -24.45 -1.13
CA LYS A 103 29.25 -23.83 -0.79
C LYS A 103 29.38 -22.49 -1.48
N GLY A 104 29.21 -21.40 -0.74
CA GLY A 104 29.54 -20.06 -1.19
C GLY A 104 30.89 -19.61 -0.63
N LYS A 105 31.79 -19.12 -1.48
CA LYS A 105 33.13 -18.67 -1.07
C LYS A 105 33.46 -17.33 -1.73
N VAL A 106 33.87 -16.36 -0.92
CA VAL A 106 34.47 -15.10 -1.38
C VAL A 106 36.00 -15.20 -1.24
N GLN A 107 36.76 -14.89 -2.28
CA GLN A 107 38.21 -15.14 -2.33
C GLN A 107 39.02 -14.36 -1.27
N HIS A 108 38.49 -13.26 -0.74
CA HIS A 108 39.10 -12.46 0.33
C HIS A 108 38.05 -11.80 1.26
N GLY A 109 36.99 -12.53 1.60
CA GLY A 109 35.87 -12.03 2.42
C GLY A 109 35.15 -13.15 3.16
N ALA A 110 34.05 -12.80 3.84
CA ALA A 110 33.21 -13.79 4.52
C ALA A 110 32.61 -14.77 3.49
N SER A 111 32.50 -16.05 3.87
CA SER A 111 31.86 -17.05 3.01
C SER A 111 30.34 -16.85 3.01
N ILE A 112 29.70 -17.04 1.87
CA ILE A 112 28.24 -16.97 1.76
C ILE A 112 27.65 -18.16 2.50
N THR A 113 26.84 -17.89 3.52
CA THR A 113 26.21 -18.93 4.35
C THR A 113 24.73 -18.98 4.01
N ILE A 114 24.36 -19.90 3.13
CA ILE A 114 22.96 -20.17 2.78
C ILE A 114 22.50 -21.38 3.60
N THR A 115 21.48 -21.18 4.42
CA THR A 115 20.81 -22.29 5.12
C THR A 115 20.20 -23.22 4.09
N LYS A 116 20.54 -24.51 4.17
CA LYS A 116 20.07 -25.49 3.18
C LYS A 116 18.53 -25.56 3.21
N PRO A 117 17.85 -25.28 2.10
CA PRO A 117 16.39 -25.39 2.03
C PRO A 117 15.92 -26.86 2.13
N VAL A 118 14.69 -27.04 2.59
CA VAL A 118 14.02 -28.35 2.63
C VAL A 118 13.52 -28.67 1.21
N GLY A 119 13.57 -29.94 0.81
CA GLY A 119 13.05 -30.36 -0.50
C GLY A 119 13.66 -29.55 -1.66
N THR A 120 12.82 -29.00 -2.51
CA THR A 120 13.19 -28.22 -3.70
C THR A 120 13.10 -26.70 -3.51
N ASP A 121 12.94 -26.23 -2.27
CA ASP A 121 12.73 -24.80 -2.00
C ASP A 121 13.97 -23.98 -2.38
N SER A 122 13.75 -22.70 -2.66
CA SER A 122 14.81 -21.71 -2.92
C SER A 122 15.31 -21.09 -1.62
N ALA A 123 16.58 -20.70 -1.57
CA ALA A 123 17.14 -19.92 -0.46
C ALA A 123 18.24 -18.99 -0.97
N CYS A 124 18.33 -17.80 -0.39
CA CYS A 124 19.31 -16.78 -0.77
C CYS A 124 20.03 -16.22 0.46
N ALA A 125 21.27 -15.76 0.27
CA ALA A 125 21.98 -14.98 1.26
C ALA A 125 22.81 -13.88 0.59
N ALA A 126 22.76 -12.69 1.17
CA ALA A 126 23.60 -11.58 0.76
C ALA A 126 25.09 -11.87 1.03
N PHE A 127 25.97 -11.24 0.26
CA PHE A 127 27.40 -11.28 0.52
C PHE A 127 28.05 -9.93 0.27
N THR A 128 29.06 -9.63 1.07
CA THR A 128 29.90 -8.44 0.89
C THR A 128 31.29 -8.88 0.42
N ALA A 129 31.84 -8.17 -0.57
CA ALA A 129 33.17 -8.44 -1.07
C ALA A 129 33.96 -7.14 -1.26
N THR A 130 35.07 -7.01 -0.53
CA THR A 130 36.00 -5.89 -0.70
C THR A 130 37.15 -6.30 -1.62
N VAL A 131 37.37 -5.54 -2.69
CA VAL A 131 38.40 -5.79 -3.70
C VAL A 131 39.44 -4.69 -3.66
N LYS A 132 40.60 -4.99 -3.06
CA LYS A 132 41.73 -4.06 -3.01
C LYS A 132 42.46 -3.99 -4.35
N LEU A 133 42.82 -2.77 -4.78
CA LEU A 133 43.69 -2.52 -5.92
C LEU A 133 45.09 -3.08 -5.69
N LYS A 134 45.81 -3.33 -6.78
CA LYS A 134 47.18 -3.87 -6.77
C LYS A 134 48.19 -2.77 -7.07
N ASN A 135 49.45 -3.01 -6.69
CA ASN A 135 50.57 -2.12 -6.99
C ASN A 135 50.36 -0.68 -6.50
N LYS A 136 49.98 -0.51 -5.21
CA LYS A 136 49.71 0.79 -4.57
C LYS A 136 48.68 1.64 -5.34
N GLY A 137 47.52 1.06 -5.63
CA GLY A 137 46.44 1.76 -6.34
C GLY A 137 46.68 1.99 -7.84
N LYS A 138 47.69 1.38 -8.46
CA LYS A 138 48.00 1.60 -9.90
C LYS A 138 47.50 0.51 -10.84
N LYS A 139 47.06 -0.63 -10.32
CA LYS A 139 46.59 -1.77 -11.12
C LYS A 139 45.27 -2.32 -10.58
N PRO A 140 44.37 -2.82 -11.45
CA PRO A 140 43.10 -3.38 -11.01
C PRO A 140 43.25 -4.53 -10.02
N GLY A 141 42.41 -4.52 -8.99
CA GLY A 141 42.16 -5.62 -8.06
C GLY A 141 41.12 -6.59 -8.62
N LYS A 142 41.19 -7.87 -8.24
CA LYS A 142 40.16 -8.86 -8.59
C LYS A 142 39.86 -9.77 -7.40
N SER A 143 38.59 -10.08 -7.18
CA SER A 143 38.13 -11.08 -6.21
C SER A 143 37.08 -11.98 -6.86
N LYS A 144 37.17 -13.29 -6.62
CA LYS A 144 36.18 -14.25 -7.11
C LYS A 144 35.20 -14.62 -6.01
N VAL A 145 33.93 -14.60 -6.35
CA VAL A 145 32.83 -15.14 -5.55
C VAL A 145 32.37 -16.41 -6.24
N THR A 146 32.43 -17.54 -5.54
CA THR A 146 32.06 -18.84 -6.09
C THR A 146 30.88 -19.39 -5.32
N LEU A 147 29.79 -19.70 -6.02
CA LEU A 147 28.66 -20.42 -5.47
C LEU A 147 28.62 -21.80 -6.10
N MET A 148 28.60 -22.85 -5.28
CA MET A 148 28.60 -24.22 -5.75
C MET A 148 27.52 -25.03 -5.05
N VAL A 149 26.68 -25.67 -5.83
CA VAL A 149 25.53 -26.45 -5.35
C VAL A 149 25.58 -27.86 -5.93
N MET A 150 25.20 -28.85 -5.12
CA MET A 150 25.14 -30.25 -5.53
C MET A 150 23.83 -30.86 -5.08
N ALA A 151 23.09 -31.46 -6.02
CA ALA A 151 21.84 -32.17 -5.75
C ALA A 151 22.06 -33.54 -5.09
N SER A 152 21.03 -34.07 -4.43
CA SER A 152 21.03 -35.34 -3.69
C SER A 152 20.66 -36.56 -4.55
N GLY A 153 19.98 -36.36 -5.68
CA GLY A 153 19.54 -37.39 -6.61
C GLY A 153 20.66 -38.08 -7.41
N LYS A 154 20.30 -39.14 -8.15
CA LYS A 154 21.20 -39.84 -9.10
C LYS A 154 20.62 -39.71 -10.52
N PRO A 155 21.39 -39.26 -11.53
CA PRO A 155 22.77 -38.78 -11.44
C PRO A 155 22.89 -37.48 -10.60
N LYS A 156 24.05 -37.28 -9.97
CA LYS A 156 24.29 -36.10 -9.11
C LYS A 156 24.51 -34.87 -9.99
N ARG A 157 23.52 -33.98 -10.03
CA ARG A 157 23.60 -32.66 -10.66
C ARG A 157 24.50 -31.73 -9.84
N LYS A 158 25.35 -30.96 -10.51
CA LYS A 158 26.31 -30.05 -9.88
C LYS A 158 26.34 -28.75 -10.65
N ASP A 159 26.08 -27.67 -9.93
CA ASP A 159 26.10 -26.33 -10.46
C ASP A 159 27.19 -25.51 -9.76
N LYS A 160 27.90 -24.69 -10.52
CA LYS A 160 29.01 -23.89 -10.01
C LYS A 160 29.19 -22.61 -10.81
N ASP A 161 28.73 -21.53 -10.21
CA ASP A 161 28.91 -20.18 -10.74
C ASP A 161 30.08 -19.47 -10.09
N VAL A 162 30.77 -18.67 -10.90
CA VAL A 162 31.91 -17.86 -10.46
C VAL A 162 31.73 -16.44 -10.95
N LEU A 163 31.35 -15.55 -10.04
CA LEU A 163 31.31 -14.11 -10.27
C LEU A 163 32.68 -13.50 -9.97
N THR A 164 33.24 -12.76 -10.92
CA THR A 164 34.52 -12.06 -10.75
C THR A 164 34.27 -10.58 -10.56
N LEU A 165 34.59 -10.07 -9.37
CA LEU A 165 34.51 -8.65 -9.05
C LEU A 165 35.86 -8.00 -9.33
N VAL A 166 35.86 -6.91 -10.09
CA VAL A 166 37.05 -6.18 -10.50
C VAL A 166 36.96 -4.75 -10.01
N CYS A 167 37.93 -4.31 -9.22
CA CYS A 167 38.08 -2.92 -8.85
C CYS A 167 39.19 -2.30 -9.72
N LYS A 168 38.92 -1.18 -10.38
CA LYS A 168 39.87 -0.44 -11.22
C LYS A 168 40.28 0.87 -10.53
N PRO A 169 41.54 1.30 -10.69
CA PRO A 169 41.99 2.58 -10.15
C PRO A 169 41.28 3.75 -10.81
N GLN A 170 40.86 4.73 -10.00
CA GLN A 170 40.38 6.02 -10.48
C GLN A 170 41.57 6.93 -10.83
N PRO A 171 41.70 7.41 -12.09
CA PRO A 171 42.85 8.26 -12.48
C PRO A 171 42.77 9.70 -11.95
N ALA A 172 41.59 10.16 -11.51
CA ALA A 172 41.34 11.52 -11.05
C ALA A 172 41.64 11.71 -9.55
N ALA A 173 42.06 12.92 -9.16
CA ALA A 173 42.33 13.27 -7.76
C ALA A 173 41.06 13.40 -6.89
N THR A 174 39.89 13.45 -7.53
CA THR A 174 38.57 13.56 -6.88
C THR A 174 37.63 12.54 -7.51
N CYS A 175 36.78 11.92 -6.69
CA CYS A 175 35.75 11.00 -7.17
C CYS A 175 34.70 11.75 -7.97
N PRO A 176 34.11 11.13 -9.00
CA PRO A 176 33.03 11.75 -9.76
C PRO A 176 31.85 12.03 -8.82
N THR A 177 31.54 13.31 -8.61
CA THR A 177 30.29 13.74 -7.98
C THR A 177 29.14 13.39 -8.91
N MET A 178 28.04 12.84 -8.36
CA MET A 178 26.84 12.53 -9.13
C MET A 178 26.35 13.77 -9.88
N THR A 179 26.60 13.80 -11.18
CA THR A 179 25.93 14.71 -12.11
C THR A 179 24.85 13.89 -12.78
N THR A 180 23.61 14.08 -12.35
CA THR A 180 22.44 13.39 -12.90
C THR A 180 22.24 13.82 -14.34
N THR A 181 22.80 13.07 -15.27
CA THR A 181 22.53 13.26 -16.70
C THR A 181 21.49 12.23 -17.10
N THR A 182 20.25 12.68 -17.26
CA THR A 182 19.11 11.86 -17.68
C THR A 182 19.35 11.40 -19.12
N THR A 183 19.79 10.16 -19.29
CA THR A 183 19.65 9.45 -20.56
C THR A 183 18.41 8.58 -20.43
N THR A 184 17.40 8.86 -21.25
CA THR A 184 16.16 8.07 -21.33
C THR A 184 16.49 6.65 -21.78
N MET A 185 16.64 5.74 -20.82
CA MET A 185 16.45 4.31 -21.02
C MET A 185 14.94 3.98 -21.00
N PRO A 186 14.49 2.92 -21.68
CA PRO A 186 13.11 2.46 -21.58
C PRO A 186 12.80 2.03 -20.14
N PRO A 187 11.53 2.15 -19.69
CA PRO A 187 11.18 1.94 -18.29
C PRO A 187 11.52 0.53 -17.82
N VAL A 188 12.24 0.43 -16.71
CA VAL A 188 12.39 -0.81 -15.93
C VAL A 188 11.02 -1.10 -15.33
N GLN A 189 10.44 -2.27 -15.64
CA GLN A 189 9.15 -2.69 -15.12
C GLN A 189 9.21 -2.96 -13.62
N ILE A 190 8.22 -2.46 -12.86
CA ILE A 190 8.12 -2.64 -11.42
C ILE A 190 6.76 -3.26 -11.10
N CYS A 191 6.70 -4.58 -11.12
CA CYS A 191 5.59 -5.30 -10.50
C CYS A 191 5.70 -5.16 -8.97
N ASP A 192 4.55 -5.12 -8.28
CA ASP A 192 4.36 -5.03 -6.84
C ASP A 192 4.44 -3.62 -6.22
N ASN A 193 4.13 -2.57 -6.99
CA ASN A 193 4.28 -1.16 -6.55
C ASN A 193 2.96 -0.48 -6.13
N GLY A 194 1.84 -1.17 -6.28
CA GLY A 194 0.50 -0.66 -6.01
C GLY A 194 0.01 0.36 -7.04
N THR A 195 0.45 0.28 -8.31
CA THR A 195 -0.07 1.08 -9.42
C THR A 195 0.00 0.30 -10.73
N ILE A 196 -1.12 0.17 -11.46
CA ILE A 196 -1.11 -0.43 -12.80
C ILE A 196 -0.60 0.60 -13.81
N GLU A 197 0.62 0.43 -14.29
CA GLU A 197 1.23 1.30 -15.30
C GLU A 197 1.59 0.52 -16.57
N ALA A 198 1.33 1.08 -17.76
CA ALA A 198 1.59 0.36 -19.00
C ALA A 198 3.07 -0.06 -19.11
N PRO A 199 3.38 -1.35 -19.39
CA PRO A 199 2.51 -2.36 -19.99
C PRO A 199 1.82 -3.35 -19.02
N GLU A 200 1.71 -3.04 -17.73
CA GLU A 200 1.04 -3.89 -16.73
C GLU A 200 -0.46 -4.03 -16.99
N VAL A 201 -0.95 -5.25 -16.74
CA VAL A 201 -2.37 -5.62 -16.79
C VAL A 201 -2.97 -5.61 -15.40
N CYS A 202 -2.17 -5.87 -14.37
CA CYS A 202 -2.56 -5.97 -12.96
C CYS A 202 -1.34 -5.71 -12.06
N ASP A 203 -1.54 -5.50 -10.75
CA ASP A 203 -0.44 -5.33 -9.80
C ASP A 203 -0.73 -6.02 -8.45
N ARG A 204 0.30 -6.47 -7.71
CA ARG A 204 0.18 -7.07 -6.35
C ARG A 204 0.70 -6.08 -5.29
N PRO A 205 0.31 -6.17 -4.01
CA PRO A 205 -0.81 -6.88 -3.44
C PRO A 205 -2.07 -6.02 -3.65
N PHE A 206 -2.42 -5.84 -4.93
CA PHE A 206 -3.54 -5.12 -5.48
C PHE A 206 -3.55 -3.64 -5.08
N THR A 207 -3.50 -2.75 -6.05
CA THR A 207 -4.45 -1.65 -6.13
C THR A 207 -5.08 -1.78 -7.51
N GLN A 208 -6.37 -1.52 -7.59
CA GLN A 208 -7.14 -1.56 -8.82
C GLN A 208 -7.34 -2.94 -9.48
N GLY A 209 -8.59 -3.26 -9.77
CA GLY A 209 -8.99 -4.43 -10.56
C GLY A 209 -8.45 -4.43 -11.99
N GLY A 210 -7.22 -4.92 -12.18
CA GLY A 210 -6.74 -5.42 -13.46
C GLY A 210 -7.30 -6.81 -13.78
N CYS A 211 -7.55 -7.61 -12.74
CA CYS A 211 -8.07 -8.96 -12.88
C CYS A 211 -9.58 -9.03 -12.57
N PRO A 212 -10.38 -9.65 -13.46
CA PRO A 212 -11.76 -9.98 -13.17
C PRO A 212 -11.90 -10.81 -11.89
N SER A 213 -13.10 -10.77 -11.30
CA SER A 213 -13.46 -11.62 -10.16
C SER A 213 -13.06 -13.09 -10.39
N GLY A 214 -12.41 -13.70 -9.39
CA GLY A 214 -11.92 -15.08 -9.46
C GLY A 214 -10.61 -15.29 -10.23
N GLN A 215 -9.94 -14.20 -10.62
CA GLN A 215 -8.60 -14.24 -11.22
C GLN A 215 -7.56 -13.52 -10.35
N ILE A 216 -6.32 -13.97 -10.42
CA ILE A 216 -5.18 -13.47 -9.64
C ILE A 216 -4.13 -12.89 -10.58
N CYS A 217 -3.47 -11.82 -10.14
CA CYS A 217 -2.37 -11.24 -10.89
C CYS A 217 -1.16 -12.15 -10.84
N ASN A 218 -0.56 -12.44 -11.99
CA ASN A 218 0.64 -13.27 -12.05
C ASN A 218 1.88 -12.51 -11.54
N ASP A 219 2.98 -13.24 -11.28
CA ASP A 219 4.18 -12.70 -10.63
C ASP A 219 4.90 -11.57 -11.38
N ASN A 220 4.54 -11.32 -12.63
CA ASN A 220 5.14 -10.28 -13.47
C ASN A 220 4.14 -9.20 -13.90
N CYS A 221 2.94 -9.17 -13.31
CA CYS A 221 1.95 -8.12 -13.55
C CYS A 221 1.40 -8.05 -14.99
N MET A 222 1.68 -9.05 -15.85
CA MET A 222 1.33 -9.04 -17.27
C MET A 222 0.04 -9.81 -17.62
N ALA A 223 -0.50 -10.60 -16.70
CA ALA A 223 -1.69 -11.40 -16.97
C ALA A 223 -2.49 -11.74 -15.71
N CYS A 224 -3.79 -11.93 -15.92
CA CYS A 224 -4.72 -12.43 -14.91
C CYS A 224 -4.96 -13.91 -15.13
N LEU A 225 -4.66 -14.71 -14.10
CA LEU A 225 -4.77 -16.16 -14.15
C LEU A 225 -6.01 -16.61 -13.36
N PRO A 226 -6.79 -17.58 -13.88
CA PRO A 226 -7.89 -18.16 -13.12
C PRO A 226 -7.34 -18.79 -11.85
N CYS A 227 -8.01 -18.52 -10.74
CA CYS A 227 -7.61 -19.06 -9.48
C CYS A 227 -7.93 -20.56 -9.40
N SER A 228 -6.92 -21.40 -9.22
CA SER A 228 -7.04 -22.86 -9.41
C SER A 228 -7.61 -23.61 -8.20
N THR A 229 -7.71 -22.99 -7.02
CA THR A 229 -8.19 -23.63 -5.79
C THR A 229 -9.41 -22.88 -5.23
N SER A 230 -10.59 -23.47 -5.40
CA SER A 230 -11.86 -22.87 -4.98
C SER A 230 -12.14 -23.01 -3.47
N SER A 231 -11.21 -23.53 -2.67
CA SER A 231 -11.52 -23.95 -1.31
C SER A 231 -10.34 -23.85 -0.36
N CYS A 232 -10.45 -22.97 0.64
CA CYS A 232 -9.35 -22.70 1.57
C CYS A 232 -9.46 -23.64 2.77
N THR A 233 -8.33 -24.15 3.26
CA THR A 233 -8.24 -24.98 4.46
C THR A 233 -8.03 -24.06 5.66
N CYS A 234 -9.06 -23.27 5.93
CA CYS A 234 -9.11 -22.33 7.05
C CYS A 234 -10.08 -22.83 8.12
N GLY A 235 -9.88 -24.05 8.62
CA GLY A 235 -10.73 -24.66 9.65
C GLY A 235 -11.72 -25.72 9.13
N THR A 236 -12.38 -26.40 10.09
CA THR A 236 -13.47 -27.38 9.89
C THR A 236 -14.63 -27.03 10.83
N PRO A 237 -15.92 -27.26 10.47
CA PRO A 237 -16.41 -28.11 9.37
C PRO A 237 -16.89 -27.35 8.12
N ALA A 238 -16.95 -26.02 8.15
CA ALA A 238 -17.39 -25.21 7.02
C ALA A 238 -16.22 -24.42 6.42
N ARG A 239 -16.11 -24.44 5.09
CA ARG A 239 -15.08 -23.69 4.36
C ARG A 239 -15.45 -22.21 4.42
N PRO A 240 -14.50 -21.28 4.63
CA PRO A 240 -14.86 -19.87 4.70
C PRO A 240 -15.38 -19.40 3.35
N SER A 241 -16.54 -18.75 3.35
CA SER A 241 -17.08 -18.04 2.20
C SER A 241 -16.82 -16.54 2.27
N GLN A 242 -16.58 -16.01 3.47
CA GLN A 242 -16.41 -14.58 3.73
C GLN A 242 -15.37 -14.29 4.81
N LEU A 243 -14.75 -13.11 4.74
CA LEU A 243 -14.00 -12.49 5.82
C LEU A 243 -14.75 -11.23 6.26
N LYS A 244 -15.07 -11.16 7.55
CA LYS A 244 -15.70 -10.01 8.20
C LYS A 244 -14.69 -9.28 9.06
N PHE A 245 -14.62 -7.97 8.89
CA PHE A 245 -13.98 -7.05 9.83
C PHE A 245 -15.05 -6.22 10.55
N THR A 246 -14.93 -6.07 11.86
CA THR A 246 -15.81 -5.18 12.64
C THR A 246 -14.95 -4.19 13.42
N THR A 247 -15.18 -2.89 13.24
CA THR A 247 -14.45 -1.86 14.00
C THR A 247 -14.80 -1.97 15.48
N GLY A 248 -13.77 -1.87 16.32
CA GLY A 248 -13.87 -1.87 17.77
C GLY A 248 -13.72 -0.47 18.32
N THR A 249 -13.96 -0.34 19.63
CA THR A 249 -13.90 0.94 20.32
C THR A 249 -12.52 1.60 20.16
N PRO A 250 -12.45 2.86 19.70
CA PRO A 250 -11.21 3.62 19.60
C PRO A 250 -10.61 3.90 20.98
N ASP A 251 -9.28 4.00 21.04
CA ASP A 251 -8.53 4.36 22.24
C ASP A 251 -7.58 5.52 21.90
N ILE A 252 -8.18 6.70 21.76
CA ILE A 252 -7.53 7.94 21.32
C ILE A 252 -6.79 8.69 22.44
N GLY A 253 -6.78 8.15 23.66
CA GLY A 253 -6.22 8.83 24.83
C GLY A 253 -6.94 10.14 25.15
N THR A 254 -6.32 10.92 26.02
CA THR A 254 -6.77 12.27 26.40
C THR A 254 -6.03 13.32 25.57
N LYS A 255 -6.69 14.46 25.35
CA LYS A 255 -6.03 15.65 24.79
C LYS A 255 -5.51 16.50 25.93
N ILE A 256 -4.34 17.10 25.74
CA ILE A 256 -3.76 18.05 26.68
C ILE A 256 -3.39 19.35 25.96
N CYS A 257 -3.26 20.42 26.72
CA CYS A 257 -2.73 21.69 26.23
C CYS A 257 -1.23 21.58 25.95
N ILE A 258 -0.81 22.02 24.77
CA ILE A 258 0.57 22.00 24.28
C ILE A 258 0.98 23.41 23.89
N GLY A 259 2.18 23.84 24.27
CA GLY A 259 2.72 25.19 24.01
C GLY A 259 3.44 25.78 25.22
N GLY A 260 3.19 25.20 26.40
CA GLY A 260 3.91 25.51 27.65
C GLY A 260 3.36 26.71 28.40
N ASN A 261 2.28 27.33 27.94
CA ASN A 261 1.61 28.42 28.64
C ASN A 261 0.56 27.91 29.64
N SER A 262 0.09 26.68 29.45
CA SER A 262 -0.78 25.96 30.37
C SER A 262 0.06 25.13 31.36
N PRO A 263 -0.46 24.84 32.56
CA PRO A 263 0.19 23.88 33.46
C PRO A 263 0.44 22.54 32.76
N PRO A 264 1.54 21.82 33.09
CA PRO A 264 1.83 20.53 32.48
C PRO A 264 0.66 19.55 32.64
N ASN A 265 0.35 18.80 31.57
CA ASN A 265 -0.74 17.81 31.52
C ASN A 265 -2.14 18.38 31.77
N THR A 266 -2.38 19.67 31.49
CA THR A 266 -3.73 20.25 31.55
C THR A 266 -4.64 19.56 30.52
N PRO A 267 -5.66 18.81 30.93
CA PRO A 267 -6.59 18.20 29.99
C PRO A 267 -7.40 19.26 29.27
N CYS A 268 -7.74 19.01 28.02
CA CYS A 268 -8.55 19.90 27.21
C CYS A 268 -9.49 19.08 26.31
N ALA A 269 -10.62 19.67 25.94
CA ALA A 269 -11.46 19.21 24.85
C ALA A 269 -11.27 20.09 23.61
N LYS A 270 -10.93 21.37 23.83
CA LYS A 270 -10.74 22.40 22.81
C LYS A 270 -9.61 23.36 23.18
N ASP A 271 -9.11 24.09 22.19
CA ASP A 271 -8.02 25.06 22.39
C ASP A 271 -8.37 26.13 23.43
N GLN A 272 -9.65 26.52 23.55
CA GLN A 272 -10.09 27.51 24.52
C GLN A 272 -10.06 27.01 25.98
N ASP A 273 -9.85 25.70 26.20
CA ASP A 273 -9.58 25.17 27.55
C ASP A 273 -8.12 25.43 27.96
N CYS A 274 -7.27 25.85 27.02
CA CYS A 274 -5.85 26.11 27.22
C CYS A 274 -5.53 27.60 27.38
N THR A 275 -4.40 27.91 28.02
CA THR A 275 -3.89 29.28 28.10
C THR A 275 -3.58 29.79 26.68
N THR A 276 -3.93 31.05 26.38
CA THR A 276 -3.63 31.68 25.07
C THR A 276 -2.19 31.39 24.62
N GLY A 277 -2.04 30.84 23.42
CA GLY A 277 -0.76 30.42 22.85
C GLY A 277 -0.51 28.90 22.91
N ASP A 278 -1.37 28.15 23.60
CA ASP A 278 -1.39 26.69 23.57
C ASP A 278 -2.49 26.15 22.64
N THR A 279 -2.31 24.90 22.20
CA THR A 279 -3.25 24.14 21.38
C THR A 279 -3.62 22.83 22.08
N CYS A 280 -4.87 22.42 21.96
CA CYS A 280 -5.38 21.18 22.51
C CYS A 280 -5.09 20.01 21.56
N SER A 281 -4.22 19.09 21.96
CA SER A 281 -3.88 17.94 21.10
C SER A 281 -3.44 16.72 21.91
N SER A 282 -3.61 15.56 21.30
CA SER A 282 -3.19 14.26 21.85
C SER A 282 -1.81 13.83 21.34
N CYS A 283 -1.23 14.53 20.36
CA CYS A 283 0.03 14.13 19.72
C CYS A 283 1.18 13.82 20.69
N PRO A 284 1.51 14.67 21.68
CA PRO A 284 2.66 14.43 22.55
C PRO A 284 2.34 13.49 23.72
N THR A 285 1.06 13.18 23.95
CA THR A 285 0.65 12.31 25.05
C THR A 285 1.12 10.87 24.79
N THR A 286 1.09 10.03 25.82
CA THR A 286 1.43 8.61 25.74
C THR A 286 0.34 7.69 26.30
N ASP A 287 -0.77 8.26 26.76
CA ASP A 287 -1.95 7.52 27.19
C ASP A 287 -2.77 7.04 25.98
N GLY A 288 -3.66 6.09 26.25
CA GLY A 288 -4.30 5.28 25.21
C GLY A 288 -3.31 4.40 24.45
N THR A 289 -3.76 3.83 23.33
CA THR A 289 -2.98 2.87 22.58
C THR A 289 -2.27 3.57 21.42
N VAL A 290 -0.96 3.74 21.55
CA VAL A 290 -0.10 4.25 20.47
C VAL A 290 0.09 3.15 19.41
N VAL A 291 -0.27 3.46 18.17
CA VAL A 291 -0.19 2.55 17.02
C VAL A 291 0.73 3.05 15.94
N GLY A 292 1.30 4.24 16.09
CA GLY A 292 2.13 4.87 15.09
C GLY A 292 2.78 6.14 15.59
N THR A 293 3.62 6.73 14.76
CA THR A 293 4.31 7.98 15.06
C THR A 293 4.47 8.86 13.83
N VAL A 294 4.50 10.17 14.05
CA VAL A 294 5.10 11.15 13.16
C VAL A 294 6.47 11.50 13.73
N LYS A 295 7.52 11.31 12.93
CA LYS A 295 8.88 11.73 13.28
C LYS A 295 9.23 13.02 12.57
N ASP A 296 9.92 13.90 13.27
CA ASP A 296 10.47 15.12 12.71
C ASP A 296 11.79 14.89 11.96
N ASP A 297 12.39 15.97 11.46
CA ASP A 297 13.65 16.01 10.72
C ASP A 297 14.89 15.68 11.56
N THR A 298 14.76 15.65 12.90
CA THR A 298 15.80 15.16 13.82
C THR A 298 15.66 13.66 14.09
N GLY A 299 14.55 13.05 13.66
CA GLY A 299 14.19 11.65 13.93
C GLY A 299 13.47 11.45 15.27
N ALA A 300 13.16 12.53 15.99
CA ALA A 300 12.40 12.47 17.24
C ALA A 300 10.90 12.29 16.95
N THR A 301 10.18 11.64 17.86
CA THR A 301 8.72 11.51 17.75
C THR A 301 8.06 12.83 18.08
N ALA A 302 7.44 13.47 17.09
CA ALA A 302 6.69 14.72 17.24
C ALA A 302 5.20 14.49 17.53
N CYS A 303 4.63 13.39 17.03
CA CYS A 303 3.24 13.00 17.32
C CYS A 303 3.12 11.49 17.44
N ASN A 304 2.40 11.01 18.45
CA ASN A 304 1.99 9.62 18.60
C ASN A 304 0.60 9.43 17.95
N LEU A 305 0.49 8.51 16.98
CA LEU A 305 -0.77 8.17 16.34
C LEU A 305 -1.53 7.13 17.18
N ARG A 306 -2.84 7.32 17.36
CA ARG A 306 -3.67 6.49 18.25
C ARG A 306 -4.53 5.45 17.55
N SER A 307 -4.80 4.38 18.27
CA SER A 307 -5.74 3.34 17.87
C SER A 307 -7.14 3.92 17.71
N GLY A 308 -7.70 3.86 16.50
CA GLY A 308 -9.02 4.46 16.21
C GLY A 308 -8.97 5.94 15.89
N GLY A 309 -7.78 6.53 15.78
CA GLY A 309 -7.60 7.92 15.35
C GLY A 309 -7.54 8.06 13.83
N LEU A 310 -8.22 9.08 13.30
CA LEU A 310 -8.06 9.62 11.96
C LEU A 310 -7.32 10.97 12.03
N TYR A 311 -6.21 11.07 11.31
CA TYR A 311 -5.38 12.26 11.19
C TYR A 311 -5.37 12.72 9.73
N PHE A 312 -5.37 14.02 9.50
CA PHE A 312 -5.36 14.60 8.15
C PHE A 312 -4.73 16.00 8.16
N GLY A 313 -4.35 16.47 6.97
CA GLY A 313 -3.84 17.82 6.77
C GLY A 313 -2.36 17.97 7.06
N GLY A 314 -1.79 19.08 6.61
CA GLY A 314 -0.42 19.48 6.85
C GLY A 314 -0.23 20.19 8.19
N VAL A 315 0.68 21.15 8.24
CA VAL A 315 0.91 21.97 9.44
C VAL A 315 -0.22 22.96 9.71
N GLY A 316 -0.97 23.35 8.69
CA GLY A 316 -2.03 24.36 8.77
C GLY A 316 -3.37 23.84 9.27
N VAL A 317 -3.48 22.54 9.58
CA VAL A 317 -4.75 21.94 10.03
C VAL A 317 -5.21 22.60 11.34
N THR A 318 -6.45 23.07 11.33
CA THR A 318 -7.08 23.74 12.48
C THR A 318 -8.16 22.87 13.15
N VAL A 319 -8.53 21.75 12.52
CA VAL A 319 -9.40 20.75 13.16
C VAL A 319 -8.62 20.03 14.27
N PRO A 320 -9.18 19.91 15.49
CA PRO A 320 -8.53 19.18 16.59
C PRO A 320 -8.37 17.69 16.29
N LEU A 321 -7.12 17.22 16.18
CA LEU A 321 -6.81 15.82 15.85
C LEU A 321 -6.46 14.94 17.08
N PRO A 322 -6.65 13.61 16.97
CA PRO A 322 -7.34 12.90 15.88
C PRO A 322 -8.86 13.07 15.96
N ALA A 323 -9.52 12.88 14.83
CA ALA A 323 -10.93 12.52 14.82
C ALA A 323 -11.08 11.06 15.27
N SER A 324 -12.11 10.78 16.07
CA SER A 324 -12.42 9.43 16.54
C SER A 324 -13.17 8.67 15.46
N VAL A 325 -12.63 7.54 15.00
CA VAL A 325 -13.32 6.68 14.02
C VAL A 325 -14.47 5.93 14.70
N PRO A 326 -15.67 5.83 14.08
CA PRO A 326 -16.78 5.06 14.61
C PRO A 326 -16.43 3.57 14.81
N ASP A 327 -16.87 3.01 15.94
CA ASP A 327 -16.87 1.57 16.19
C ASP A 327 -18.13 0.91 15.62
N MET A 328 -18.23 -0.42 15.74
CA MET A 328 -19.35 -1.26 15.31
C MET A 328 -19.63 -1.28 13.79
N GLY A 329 -18.83 -0.57 12.98
CA GLY A 329 -18.87 -0.65 11.53
C GLY A 329 -18.40 -2.03 11.07
N ALA A 330 -19.19 -2.68 10.20
CA ALA A 330 -18.86 -3.98 9.63
C ALA A 330 -18.42 -3.84 8.17
N SER A 331 -17.51 -4.70 7.73
CA SER A 331 -17.12 -4.83 6.33
C SER A 331 -16.92 -6.31 6.00
N LEU A 332 -17.76 -6.84 5.12
CA LEU A 332 -17.68 -8.22 4.64
C LEU A 332 -17.03 -8.25 3.26
N THR A 333 -16.11 -9.19 3.07
CA THR A 333 -15.52 -9.52 1.77
C THR A 333 -15.75 -11.00 1.49
N ASN A 334 -16.05 -11.35 0.25
CA ASN A 334 -16.15 -12.74 -0.17
C ASN A 334 -14.75 -13.33 -0.31
N VAL A 335 -14.59 -14.59 0.09
CA VAL A 335 -13.40 -15.39 -0.22
C VAL A 335 -13.57 -15.93 -1.63
N GLY A 336 -12.86 -15.33 -2.59
CA GLY A 336 -12.95 -15.72 -3.99
C GLY A 336 -12.32 -17.07 -4.27
N CYS A 337 -11.10 -17.26 -3.77
CA CYS A 337 -10.31 -18.46 -3.97
C CYS A 337 -9.08 -18.47 -3.04
N CYS A 338 -8.24 -19.51 -3.15
CA CYS A 338 -6.98 -19.59 -2.42
C CYS A 338 -5.79 -19.51 -3.38
N LEU A 339 -4.66 -19.04 -2.87
CA LEU A 339 -3.57 -18.57 -3.73
C LEU A 339 -2.38 -19.51 -3.81
N ASP A 340 -2.29 -20.47 -2.90
CA ASP A 340 -1.12 -21.30 -2.69
C ASP A 340 -1.48 -22.80 -2.57
N ALA A 341 -0.43 -23.63 -2.63
CA ALA A 341 -0.53 -25.05 -2.32
C ALA A 341 -0.76 -25.31 -0.81
N THR A 342 -0.55 -24.28 0.02
CA THR A 342 -0.77 -24.22 1.47
C THR A 342 -2.04 -23.41 1.76
N PRO A 343 -3.25 -23.97 1.59
CA PRO A 343 -4.53 -23.29 1.33
C PRO A 343 -5.09 -22.36 2.44
N THR A 344 -4.26 -21.52 3.05
CA THR A 344 -4.59 -20.53 4.08
C THR A 344 -4.60 -19.11 3.52
N SER A 345 -3.88 -18.87 2.42
CA SER A 345 -3.89 -17.60 1.69
C SER A 345 -5.14 -17.47 0.83
N MET A 346 -5.91 -16.41 1.04
CA MET A 346 -7.24 -16.15 0.47
C MET A 346 -7.24 -14.88 -0.38
N GLN A 347 -7.90 -14.95 -1.53
CA GLN A 347 -8.32 -13.76 -2.28
C GLN A 347 -9.62 -13.22 -1.68
N LEU A 348 -9.63 -11.91 -1.42
CA LEU A 348 -10.80 -11.18 -0.96
C LEU A 348 -11.42 -10.41 -2.13
N LEU A 349 -12.74 -10.53 -2.25
CA LEU A 349 -13.57 -9.87 -3.25
C LEU A 349 -14.69 -9.08 -2.57
N ALA A 350 -15.24 -8.11 -3.28
CA ALA A 350 -16.38 -7.35 -2.79
C ALA A 350 -17.59 -8.25 -2.47
N THR A 351 -18.33 -7.85 -1.45
CA THR A 351 -19.71 -8.32 -1.22
C THR A 351 -20.72 -7.30 -1.68
N THR A 352 -21.89 -7.77 -2.08
CA THR A 352 -23.10 -6.97 -2.32
C THR A 352 -24.01 -7.00 -1.09
N ASN A 353 -25.06 -6.17 -1.10
CA ASN A 353 -26.09 -6.17 -0.06
C ASN A 353 -26.99 -7.42 -0.06
N THR A 354 -26.93 -8.25 -1.11
CA THR A 354 -27.70 -9.50 -1.22
C THR A 354 -26.91 -10.74 -0.84
N ASP A 355 -25.61 -10.62 -0.60
CA ASP A 355 -24.80 -11.74 -0.13
C ASP A 355 -25.24 -12.19 1.28
N PRO A 356 -25.08 -13.48 1.64
CA PRO A 356 -25.47 -14.00 2.95
C PRO A 356 -24.85 -13.19 4.09
N GLY A 357 -25.66 -12.83 5.10
CA GLY A 357 -25.20 -12.06 6.27
C GLY A 357 -24.79 -10.62 6.00
N SER A 358 -24.89 -10.16 4.75
CA SER A 358 -24.51 -8.83 4.30
C SER A 358 -25.69 -7.86 4.33
N SER A 359 -25.39 -6.56 4.22
CA SER A 359 -26.38 -5.49 4.07
C SER A 359 -25.72 -4.27 3.43
N VAL A 360 -26.50 -3.25 3.07
CA VAL A 360 -25.94 -1.97 2.58
C VAL A 360 -24.99 -1.30 3.57
N LYS A 361 -25.10 -1.59 4.87
CA LYS A 361 -24.25 -1.06 5.95
C LYS A 361 -22.98 -1.90 6.21
N ALA A 362 -22.84 -3.05 5.55
CA ALA A 362 -21.78 -4.02 5.83
C ALA A 362 -21.09 -4.59 4.57
N CYS A 363 -21.69 -4.38 3.40
CA CYS A 363 -21.13 -4.85 2.14
C CYS A 363 -19.92 -4.02 1.68
N THR A 364 -19.23 -4.47 0.64
CA THR A 364 -17.99 -3.83 0.15
C THR A 364 -17.93 -3.61 -1.36
N SER A 365 -19.10 -3.50 -2.01
CA SER A 365 -19.22 -3.18 -3.44
C SER A 365 -19.56 -1.71 -3.69
N ALA A 366 -19.02 -1.17 -4.79
CA ALA A 366 -19.30 0.18 -5.26
C ALA A 366 -20.59 0.30 -6.08
N ALA A 367 -21.12 -0.82 -6.60
CA ALA A 367 -22.27 -0.82 -7.50
C ALA A 367 -23.63 -0.88 -6.78
N VAL A 368 -23.63 -1.08 -5.46
CA VAL A 368 -24.85 -1.20 -4.66
C VAL A 368 -25.57 0.15 -4.57
N ASP A 369 -26.86 0.19 -4.88
CA ASP A 369 -27.71 1.31 -4.47
C ASP A 369 -27.95 1.18 -2.96
N ASN A 370 -27.39 2.12 -2.17
CA ASN A 370 -27.52 2.03 -0.72
C ASN A 370 -28.93 2.37 -0.22
N GLY A 371 -29.78 3.00 -1.04
CA GLY A 371 -31.18 3.32 -0.69
C GLY A 371 -31.38 4.30 0.47
N ILE A 372 -30.33 4.71 1.18
CA ILE A 372 -30.36 5.66 2.30
C ILE A 372 -30.06 7.07 1.79
N TYR A 373 -29.07 7.20 0.92
CA TYR A 373 -28.67 8.46 0.31
C TYR A 373 -29.05 8.44 -1.18
N ALA A 374 -30.16 9.11 -1.50
CA ALA A 374 -30.75 9.08 -2.83
C ALA A 374 -29.74 9.43 -3.95
N GLY A 375 -29.68 8.59 -4.97
CA GLY A 375 -28.80 8.78 -6.13
C GLY A 375 -27.32 8.51 -5.87
N LYS A 376 -26.97 8.00 -4.70
CA LYS A 376 -25.59 7.69 -4.31
C LYS A 376 -25.37 6.18 -4.29
N LEU A 377 -24.42 5.69 -5.08
CA LEU A 377 -24.06 4.26 -5.12
C LEU A 377 -22.96 3.90 -4.10
N GLY A 378 -22.72 2.61 -3.91
CA GLY A 378 -21.71 2.06 -3.02
C GLY A 378 -22.26 1.73 -1.64
N CYS A 379 -21.79 0.61 -1.10
CA CYS A 379 -22.02 0.20 0.28
C CYS A 379 -21.53 1.28 1.27
N LEU A 380 -22.17 1.37 2.42
CA LEU A 380 -21.80 2.31 3.47
C LEU A 380 -20.63 1.73 4.29
N PHE A 381 -19.66 2.58 4.61
CA PHE A 381 -18.48 2.19 5.38
C PHE A 381 -18.54 2.79 6.79
N GLY A 382 -19.07 2.00 7.72
CA GLY A 382 -19.30 2.42 9.09
C GLY A 382 -20.35 3.54 9.23
N PRO A 383 -20.74 3.90 10.47
CA PRO A 383 -21.63 5.03 10.75
C PRO A 383 -21.11 6.37 10.21
N PRO A 384 -21.97 7.40 10.09
CA PRO A 384 -21.52 8.76 9.80
C PRO A 384 -20.43 9.22 10.78
N LEU A 385 -19.33 9.74 10.25
CA LEU A 385 -18.17 10.19 11.00
C LEU A 385 -18.29 11.69 11.32
N PRO A 386 -18.53 12.10 12.58
CA PRO A 386 -18.46 13.49 12.98
C PRO A 386 -17.01 13.97 13.02
N ILE A 387 -16.76 15.15 12.47
CA ILE A 387 -15.50 15.90 12.55
C ILE A 387 -15.79 17.25 13.23
N PRO A 388 -15.84 17.29 14.58
CA PRO A 388 -16.02 18.54 15.31
C PRO A 388 -14.81 19.45 15.16
N ASN A 389 -15.03 20.72 14.83
CA ASN A 389 -13.98 21.73 14.86
C ASN A 389 -14.26 22.77 15.94
N THR A 390 -13.65 22.58 17.12
CA THR A 390 -13.82 23.49 18.26
C THR A 390 -13.09 24.82 18.12
N THR A 391 -12.24 24.98 17.10
CA THR A 391 -11.62 26.28 16.78
C THR A 391 -12.59 27.18 16.00
N ALA A 392 -13.53 26.57 15.26
CA ALA A 392 -14.57 27.25 14.51
C ALA A 392 -15.74 26.31 14.25
N ASP A 393 -16.73 26.29 15.14
CA ASP A 393 -17.83 25.31 15.15
C ASP A 393 -18.53 25.22 13.79
N ILE A 394 -18.72 26.35 13.08
CA ILE A 394 -19.35 26.43 11.75
C ILE A 394 -18.62 25.64 10.65
N THR A 395 -17.35 25.28 10.88
CA THR A 395 -16.53 24.51 9.93
C THR A 395 -16.55 23.01 10.20
N SER A 396 -17.31 22.57 11.21
CA SER A 396 -17.45 21.16 11.54
C SER A 396 -18.23 20.40 10.47
N THR A 397 -17.81 19.17 10.21
CA THR A 397 -18.40 18.36 9.12
C THR A 397 -18.91 17.02 9.61
N CYS A 398 -19.99 16.56 9.00
CA CYS A 398 -20.41 15.16 9.06
C CYS A 398 -19.98 14.46 7.78
N VAL A 399 -19.23 13.37 7.90
CA VAL A 399 -18.68 12.63 6.77
C VAL A 399 -19.40 11.29 6.63
N VAL A 400 -19.99 11.05 5.46
CA VAL A 400 -20.59 9.75 5.12
C VAL A 400 -19.67 9.03 4.16
N ASN A 401 -19.13 7.90 4.60
CA ASN A 401 -18.23 7.11 3.77
C ASN A 401 -19.01 6.05 2.99
N ARG A 402 -18.80 6.00 1.68
CA ARG A 402 -19.35 4.99 0.78
C ARG A 402 -18.23 4.32 0.00
N VAL A 403 -18.40 3.06 -0.39
CA VAL A 403 -17.42 2.35 -1.20
C VAL A 403 -17.40 2.94 -2.61
N ALA A 404 -16.26 3.50 -3.01
CA ALA A 404 -16.03 4.08 -4.34
C ALA A 404 -15.67 3.03 -5.38
N LYS A 405 -15.01 1.96 -4.95
CA LYS A 405 -14.59 0.84 -5.79
C LYS A 405 -14.72 -0.46 -5.01
N ASP A 406 -15.15 -1.50 -5.71
CA ASP A 406 -15.26 -2.86 -5.16
C ASP A 406 -13.98 -3.24 -4.39
N ALA A 407 -14.18 -3.77 -3.18
CA ALA A 407 -13.07 -4.25 -2.38
C ALA A 407 -12.30 -5.37 -3.08
N ALA A 408 -10.98 -5.30 -2.96
CA ALA A 408 -10.08 -6.33 -3.44
C ALA A 408 -8.87 -6.41 -2.52
N GLY A 409 -8.45 -7.63 -2.18
CA GLY A 409 -7.36 -7.81 -1.24
C GLY A 409 -6.95 -9.26 -1.07
N LEU A 410 -6.01 -9.44 -0.14
CA LEU A 410 -5.51 -10.73 0.28
C LEU A 410 -5.64 -10.85 1.80
N ALA A 411 -5.85 -12.07 2.27
CA ALA A 411 -5.71 -12.42 3.68
C ALA A 411 -5.08 -13.79 3.84
N ASP A 412 -4.50 -14.06 5.00
CA ASP A 412 -4.09 -15.41 5.36
C ASP A 412 -4.76 -15.79 6.70
N CYS A 413 -5.51 -16.89 6.71
CA CYS A 413 -6.30 -17.28 7.87
C CYS A 413 -5.50 -17.93 9.00
N SER A 414 -4.25 -18.36 8.75
CA SER A 414 -3.38 -18.97 9.77
C SER A 414 -2.56 -17.93 10.54
N THR A 415 -2.27 -16.80 9.89
CA THR A 415 -1.52 -15.68 10.46
C THR A 415 -2.41 -14.48 10.80
N GLY A 416 -3.61 -14.42 10.21
CA GLY A 416 -4.53 -13.31 10.35
C GLY A 416 -4.04 -12.04 9.68
N THR A 417 -3.07 -12.15 8.76
CA THR A 417 -2.59 -11.02 7.98
C THR A 417 -3.62 -10.65 6.92
N SER A 418 -3.76 -9.37 6.62
CA SER A 418 -4.68 -8.89 5.59
C SER A 418 -4.19 -7.60 4.96
N GLN A 419 -4.45 -7.47 3.66
CA GLN A 419 -4.27 -6.27 2.88
C GLN A 419 -5.49 -6.09 1.97
N ILE A 420 -6.25 -5.01 2.19
CA ILE A 420 -7.54 -4.77 1.54
C ILE A 420 -7.55 -3.35 0.98
N ASN A 421 -7.80 -3.24 -0.31
CA ASN A 421 -8.11 -1.95 -0.92
C ASN A 421 -9.60 -1.75 -0.86
N LEU A 422 -10.00 -0.64 -0.25
CA LEU A 422 -11.38 -0.24 -0.13
C LEU A 422 -11.48 1.27 -0.37
N PRO A 423 -11.23 1.77 -1.60
CA PRO A 423 -11.34 3.19 -1.89
C PRO A 423 -12.73 3.70 -1.51
N LEU A 424 -12.78 4.82 -0.82
CA LEU A 424 -14.01 5.42 -0.33
C LEU A 424 -14.33 6.71 -1.07
N THR A 425 -15.62 6.96 -1.19
CA THR A 425 -16.24 8.23 -1.53
C THR A 425 -16.73 8.81 -0.22
N SER A 426 -16.04 9.83 0.29
CA SER A 426 -16.39 10.52 1.52
C SER A 426 -17.25 11.72 1.18
N ASP A 427 -18.56 11.61 1.41
CA ASP A 427 -19.49 12.72 1.24
C ASP A 427 -19.37 13.66 2.42
N ILE A 428 -19.08 14.93 2.15
CA ILE A 428 -18.90 15.94 3.19
C ILE A 428 -20.16 16.78 3.31
N TYR A 429 -20.66 16.86 4.55
CA TYR A 429 -21.74 17.75 4.93
C TYR A 429 -21.21 18.82 5.88
N LEU A 430 -21.25 20.08 5.47
CA LEU A 430 -20.82 21.22 6.28
C LEU A 430 -22.00 21.70 7.13
N THR A 431 -22.11 21.11 8.30
CA THR A 431 -23.29 21.23 9.17
C THR A 431 -23.06 22.16 10.35
N GLY A 432 -21.80 22.35 10.75
CA GLY A 432 -21.46 23.09 11.96
C GLY A 432 -21.88 22.32 13.22
N ASP A 433 -22.50 23.01 14.17
CA ASP A 433 -23.21 22.37 15.29
C ASP A 433 -24.72 22.29 14.97
N LEU A 434 -25.22 21.08 14.69
CA LEU A 434 -26.63 20.86 14.37
C LEU A 434 -27.55 20.94 15.59
N LEU A 435 -27.01 20.69 16.79
CA LEU A 435 -27.81 20.47 17.99
C LEU A 435 -27.39 21.40 19.12
N SER A 436 -27.58 22.71 18.92
CA SER A 436 -27.28 23.74 19.92
C SER A 436 -28.05 23.47 21.22
N GLY A 437 -27.37 22.95 22.24
CA GLY A 437 -27.98 22.57 23.53
C GLY A 437 -27.69 21.12 23.94
N VAL A 438 -27.16 20.30 23.04
CA VAL A 438 -26.52 19.03 23.37
C VAL A 438 -25.05 19.33 23.74
N PRO A 439 -24.46 18.68 24.76
CA PRO A 439 -23.04 18.83 25.07
C PRO A 439 -22.15 18.56 23.85
N GLY A 440 -21.05 19.30 23.72
CA GLY A 440 -20.14 19.19 22.58
C GLY A 440 -20.70 19.80 21.29
N ILE A 441 -19.91 19.72 20.20
CA ILE A 441 -20.35 20.10 18.86
C ILE A 441 -20.90 18.86 18.19
N GLN A 442 -22.05 18.99 17.52
CA GLN A 442 -22.77 17.89 16.89
C GLN A 442 -22.83 18.05 15.36
N PRO A 443 -21.77 17.67 14.62
CA PRO A 443 -21.79 17.80 13.17
C PRO A 443 -22.74 16.81 12.51
N CYS A 444 -22.86 15.61 13.07
CA CYS A 444 -23.79 14.60 12.61
C CYS A 444 -25.04 14.57 13.50
N PRO A 445 -26.22 14.22 12.94
CA PRO A 445 -27.35 13.84 13.76
C PRO A 445 -27.02 12.64 14.66
N LEU A 446 -27.59 12.64 15.87
CA LEU A 446 -27.38 11.58 16.85
C LEU A 446 -28.54 10.58 16.82
N CYS A 447 -28.26 9.33 17.24
CA CYS A 447 -29.29 8.34 17.50
C CYS A 447 -29.29 7.98 18.99
N THR A 448 -30.05 8.71 19.79
CA THR A 448 -29.99 8.61 21.25
C THR A 448 -31.37 8.36 21.86
N GLY A 449 -31.38 7.85 23.09
CA GLY A 449 -32.59 7.54 23.82
C GLY A 449 -32.37 6.36 24.78
N THR A 450 -33.47 5.80 25.27
CA THR A 450 -33.40 4.58 26.08
C THR A 450 -33.14 3.38 25.16
N PRO A 451 -32.26 2.43 25.51
CA PRO A 451 -31.97 1.27 24.67
C PRO A 451 -33.22 0.55 24.16
N GLY A 452 -33.35 0.41 22.84
CA GLY A 452 -34.52 -0.18 22.16
C GLY A 452 -35.65 0.79 21.83
N SER A 453 -35.45 2.09 22.06
CA SER A 453 -36.41 3.17 21.79
C SER A 453 -35.72 4.48 21.40
N GLU A 454 -34.50 4.38 20.87
CA GLU A 454 -33.71 5.51 20.42
C GLU A 454 -34.40 6.23 19.26
N THR A 455 -34.18 7.54 19.21
CA THR A 455 -34.71 8.42 18.16
C THR A 455 -33.62 9.35 17.63
N CYS A 456 -33.74 9.71 16.37
CA CYS A 456 -32.84 10.67 15.76
C CYS A 456 -32.98 12.02 16.43
N GLN A 457 -31.84 12.64 16.72
CA GLN A 457 -31.74 14.03 17.14
C GLN A 457 -31.14 14.82 15.98
N GLY A 458 -31.95 15.67 15.37
CA GLY A 458 -31.59 16.47 14.20
C GLY A 458 -31.62 15.69 12.88
N GLY A 459 -31.28 16.42 11.81
CA GLY A 459 -31.36 15.90 10.44
C GLY A 459 -32.81 15.76 9.93
N PRO A 460 -33.00 15.23 8.71
CA PRO A 460 -34.31 15.05 8.10
C PRO A 460 -35.23 14.08 8.84
N ASN A 461 -34.67 13.18 9.65
CA ASN A 461 -35.40 12.13 10.38
C ASN A 461 -35.55 12.48 11.87
N ASP A 462 -35.45 13.75 12.26
CA ASP A 462 -35.58 14.18 13.66
C ASP A 462 -36.85 13.61 14.34
N GLY A 463 -36.67 13.02 15.52
CA GLY A 463 -37.73 12.34 16.29
C GLY A 463 -38.16 10.95 15.78
N VAL A 464 -37.63 10.48 14.66
CA VAL A 464 -37.92 9.14 14.11
C VAL A 464 -37.09 8.08 14.83
N ALA A 465 -37.66 6.88 15.03
CA ALA A 465 -36.96 5.76 15.63
C ALA A 465 -35.69 5.39 14.84
N CYS A 466 -34.62 5.07 15.55
CA CYS A 466 -33.33 4.75 14.96
C CYS A 466 -32.62 3.64 15.74
N THR A 467 -31.65 2.98 15.12
CA THR A 467 -30.71 2.10 15.81
C THR A 467 -29.32 2.75 15.83
N PRO A 468 -28.66 2.88 17.00
CA PRO A 468 -27.30 3.41 17.07
C PRO A 468 -26.35 2.63 16.17
N GLY A 469 -25.61 3.34 15.31
CA GLY A 469 -24.61 2.74 14.43
C GLY A 469 -23.26 2.52 15.12
N SER A 470 -22.99 3.26 16.19
CA SER A 470 -21.78 3.21 17.01
C SER A 470 -22.13 3.17 18.50
N GLY A 471 -21.12 2.93 19.33
CA GLY A 471 -21.18 3.16 20.77
C GLY A 471 -21.10 4.65 21.14
N ALA A 472 -21.11 4.91 22.45
CA ALA A 472 -20.92 6.24 23.02
C ALA A 472 -19.42 6.59 23.06
N LEU A 473 -18.89 7.10 21.95
CA LEU A 473 -17.46 7.40 21.76
C LEU A 473 -17.07 8.84 22.13
N GLY A 474 -17.93 9.52 22.88
CA GLY A 474 -17.85 10.95 23.18
C GLY A 474 -19.13 11.67 22.78
N ASP A 475 -19.17 12.98 23.02
CA ASP A 475 -20.37 13.80 22.85
C ASP A 475 -20.95 13.75 21.43
N ALA A 476 -20.11 13.63 20.40
CA ALA A 476 -20.52 13.60 19.00
C ALA A 476 -21.16 12.27 18.54
N TYR A 477 -21.36 11.34 19.47
CA TYR A 477 -21.80 9.97 19.22
C TYR A 477 -22.91 9.57 20.20
N PRO A 478 -23.73 8.55 19.88
CA PRO A 478 -23.68 7.70 18.70
C PRO A 478 -24.35 8.29 17.46
N THR A 479 -23.78 8.01 16.29
CA THR A 479 -24.36 8.37 14.97
C THR A 479 -25.02 7.15 14.32
N SER A 480 -25.89 7.37 13.35
CA SER A 480 -26.52 6.29 12.59
C SER A 480 -26.90 6.72 11.18
N HIS A 481 -26.91 5.77 10.24
CA HIS A 481 -27.49 5.97 8.92
C HIS A 481 -29.01 6.12 8.92
N ASP A 482 -29.67 5.74 10.01
CA ASP A 482 -31.11 6.00 10.19
C ASP A 482 -31.36 7.50 10.43
N CYS A 483 -30.32 8.25 10.82
CA CYS A 483 -30.33 9.69 11.08
C CYS A 483 -29.38 10.40 10.10
N PRO A 484 -29.73 10.49 8.81
CA PRO A 484 -28.83 11.05 7.79
C PRO A 484 -28.60 12.56 8.02
N PRO A 485 -27.42 13.11 7.69
CA PRO A 485 -27.20 14.56 7.71
C PRO A 485 -28.13 15.29 6.71
N PRO A 486 -28.43 16.59 6.95
CA PRO A 486 -29.28 17.37 6.06
C PRO A 486 -28.71 17.46 4.62
N PRO A 487 -29.48 17.07 3.58
CA PRO A 487 -28.99 17.05 2.20
C PRO A 487 -28.57 18.43 1.66
N ASP A 488 -29.16 19.52 2.15
CA ASP A 488 -28.83 20.90 1.78
C ASP A 488 -27.46 21.36 2.31
N LYS A 489 -26.84 20.58 3.20
CA LYS A 489 -25.50 20.83 3.75
C LYS A 489 -24.40 20.06 3.01
N PHE A 490 -24.75 19.26 2.02
CA PHE A 490 -23.77 18.55 1.20
C PHE A 490 -22.96 19.53 0.34
N ILE A 491 -21.65 19.51 0.48
CA ILE A 491 -20.74 20.45 -0.21
C ILE A 491 -19.81 19.78 -1.21
N GLY A 492 -19.65 18.45 -1.13
CA GLY A 492 -18.76 17.76 -2.06
C GLY A 492 -18.36 16.37 -1.60
N ILE A 493 -17.41 15.81 -2.35
CA ILE A 493 -16.93 14.45 -2.20
C ILE A 493 -15.40 14.49 -2.13
N LEU A 494 -14.84 13.80 -1.15
CA LEU A 494 -13.42 13.47 -1.10
C LEU A 494 -13.19 12.00 -1.43
N PRO A 495 -12.40 11.67 -2.47
CA PRO A 495 -11.97 10.30 -2.69
C PRO A 495 -10.84 9.96 -1.70
N ILE A 496 -11.05 8.92 -0.89
CA ILE A 496 -10.08 8.44 0.09
C ILE A 496 -9.56 7.07 -0.35
N PRO A 497 -8.27 6.95 -0.73
CA PRO A 497 -7.73 5.71 -1.28
C PRO A 497 -7.27 4.77 -0.16
N PHE A 498 -8.20 4.25 0.64
CA PHE A 498 -7.88 3.29 1.69
C PHE A 498 -7.24 2.02 1.11
N ALA A 499 -5.95 1.88 1.39
CA ALA A 499 -5.19 0.64 1.29
C ALA A 499 -4.97 0.16 2.73
N LEU A 500 -5.92 -0.61 3.25
CA LEU A 500 -5.93 -1.09 4.63
C LEU A 500 -4.99 -2.29 4.78
N SER A 501 -4.13 -2.29 5.79
CA SER A 501 -3.22 -3.40 6.05
C SER A 501 -3.09 -3.72 7.53
N THR A 502 -2.91 -5.00 7.86
CA THR A 502 -2.47 -5.43 9.20
C THR A 502 -0.97 -5.25 9.42
N SER A 503 -0.22 -4.93 8.37
CA SER A 503 1.21 -4.62 8.42
C SER A 503 1.42 -3.12 8.66
N ALA A 504 2.65 -2.73 9.02
CA ALA A 504 3.00 -1.32 9.13
C ALA A 504 2.99 -0.64 7.75
N GLN A 505 2.51 0.60 7.71
CA GLN A 505 2.61 1.48 6.56
C GLN A 505 3.39 2.73 6.95
N THR A 506 4.32 3.13 6.08
CA THR A 506 5.17 4.30 6.28
C THR A 506 5.11 5.19 5.05
N LYS A 507 5.01 6.49 5.29
CA LYS A 507 5.15 7.51 4.26
C LYS A 507 6.23 8.48 4.68
N ILE A 508 7.13 8.80 3.76
CA ILE A 508 8.23 9.73 3.97
C ILE A 508 7.94 10.98 3.16
N SER A 509 8.12 12.14 3.79
CA SER A 509 8.01 13.42 3.11
C SER A 509 9.07 13.56 2.01
N GLN A 510 8.75 14.34 1.01
CA GLN A 510 9.63 14.68 -0.09
C GLN A 510 9.85 16.19 -0.09
N ASN A 511 10.98 16.57 -0.67
CA ASN A 511 11.21 17.94 -1.09
C ASN A 511 10.90 17.98 -2.59
N PHE A 512 9.84 18.66 -3.01
CA PHE A 512 9.51 18.75 -4.43
C PHE A 512 10.62 19.54 -5.15
N ALA A 513 11.28 18.89 -6.12
CA ALA A 513 12.63 19.23 -6.59
C ALA A 513 12.80 20.62 -7.24
N ASP A 514 11.71 21.33 -7.53
CA ASP A 514 11.72 22.58 -8.31
C ASP A 514 10.99 23.76 -7.62
N THR A 515 10.69 23.67 -6.32
CA THR A 515 10.11 24.80 -5.58
C THR A 515 11.19 25.83 -5.19
N PRO A 516 10.94 27.15 -5.30
CA PRO A 516 11.60 28.13 -4.42
C PRO A 516 11.45 27.69 -2.95
N PRO A 517 12.27 28.14 -1.99
CA PRO A 517 12.28 27.56 -0.63
C PRO A 517 10.85 27.54 -0.05
N GLY A 518 10.20 26.37 0.00
CA GLY A 518 8.75 26.35 0.21
C GLY A 518 8.01 25.02 0.25
N ALA A 519 8.50 23.91 -0.33
CA ALA A 519 7.84 22.60 -0.17
C ALA A 519 8.80 21.51 0.33
N GLN A 520 9.53 21.82 1.40
CA GLN A 520 10.14 20.77 2.23
C GLN A 520 9.05 20.13 3.09
N PHE A 521 9.23 18.87 3.49
CA PHE A 521 8.28 18.17 4.37
C PHE A 521 6.89 17.92 3.75
N ALA A 522 6.77 17.91 2.42
CA ALA A 522 5.50 17.63 1.76
C ALA A 522 5.29 16.11 1.57
N PHE A 523 4.10 15.61 1.91
CA PHE A 523 3.76 14.20 1.76
C PHE A 523 2.91 13.94 0.50
N CYS A 524 2.15 14.95 0.08
CA CYS A 524 1.11 14.82 -0.93
C CYS A 524 1.22 15.94 -1.96
N GLY A 525 1.71 15.59 -3.15
CA GLY A 525 1.87 16.52 -4.26
C GLY A 525 0.64 16.56 -5.15
N PHE A 526 0.08 17.75 -5.33
CA PHE A 526 -0.96 18.06 -6.31
C PHE A 526 -0.59 19.33 -7.07
N CYS A 527 -0.99 19.42 -8.35
CA CYS A 527 -0.70 20.61 -9.14
C CYS A 527 -1.49 21.81 -8.61
N GLY A 528 -0.78 22.80 -8.10
CA GLY A 528 -1.28 24.00 -7.44
C GLY A 528 -0.55 25.28 -7.86
N ARG A 529 -0.79 26.36 -7.11
CA ARG A 529 -0.16 27.67 -7.30
C ARG A 529 0.02 28.42 -5.97
N THR A 530 1.14 29.13 -5.83
CA THR A 530 1.58 29.78 -4.59
C THR A 530 0.85 31.06 -4.17
N THR A 531 0.17 31.77 -5.09
CA THR A 531 -0.43 33.08 -4.77
C THR A 531 -1.83 32.98 -4.14
N SER A 532 -2.43 31.79 -4.14
CA SER A 532 -3.71 31.47 -3.50
C SER A 532 -3.80 29.95 -3.48
N PRO A 533 -3.92 29.29 -2.30
CA PRO A 533 -3.92 27.84 -2.19
C PRO A 533 -5.11 27.29 -2.99
N SER A 534 -4.82 26.85 -4.21
CA SER A 534 -5.81 26.39 -5.18
C SER A 534 -5.13 25.44 -6.13
N PHE A 535 -5.86 24.41 -6.50
CA PHE A 535 -5.32 23.22 -7.15
C PHE A 535 -6.07 22.93 -8.46
N GLU A 536 -5.38 22.30 -9.40
CA GLU A 536 -5.98 21.82 -10.65
C GLU A 536 -7.07 20.81 -10.33
N GLY A 537 -8.25 20.97 -10.94
CA GLY A 537 -9.36 20.03 -10.85
C GLY A 537 -10.70 20.73 -10.77
N PRO A 538 -11.78 19.99 -10.44
CA PRO A 538 -11.84 18.54 -10.16
C PRO A 538 -11.79 17.64 -11.43
N PRO A 539 -11.25 16.40 -11.37
CA PRO A 539 -10.53 15.78 -10.25
C PRO A 539 -9.14 16.39 -10.05
N ALA A 540 -8.62 16.28 -8.82
CA ALA A 540 -7.30 16.78 -8.48
C ALA A 540 -6.20 16.11 -9.32
N HIS A 541 -5.22 16.88 -9.76
CA HIS A 541 -4.08 16.37 -10.52
C HIS A 541 -2.92 16.00 -9.58
N PRO A 542 -2.69 14.71 -9.25
CA PRO A 542 -1.55 14.32 -8.44
C PRO A 542 -0.25 14.54 -9.22
N CYS A 543 0.82 14.89 -8.51
CA CYS A 543 2.12 15.11 -9.12
C CYS A 543 3.24 14.66 -8.17
N ARG A 544 4.43 14.43 -8.73
CA ARG A 544 5.67 14.25 -7.98
C ARG A 544 6.66 15.38 -8.21
N THR A 545 6.54 16.06 -9.34
CA THR A 545 7.43 17.15 -9.77
C THR A 545 6.65 18.26 -10.47
N ASN A 546 7.23 19.46 -10.57
CA ASN A 546 6.60 20.57 -11.30
C ASN A 546 6.42 20.27 -12.79
N ALA A 547 7.24 19.37 -13.36
CA ALA A 547 7.16 18.98 -14.76
C ALA A 547 5.84 18.27 -15.12
N GLU A 548 5.17 17.64 -14.16
CA GLU A 548 3.86 17.02 -14.35
C GLU A 548 2.73 18.06 -14.39
N CYS A 549 2.98 19.25 -13.84
CA CYS A 549 2.03 20.34 -13.73
C CYS A 549 2.08 21.28 -14.95
N THR A 550 1.49 20.82 -16.04
CA THR A 550 1.58 21.47 -17.35
C THR A 550 0.51 22.53 -17.63
N LYS A 551 -0.51 22.65 -16.77
CA LYS A 551 -1.65 23.56 -16.98
C LYS A 551 -1.52 24.83 -16.16
N ALA A 552 -1.24 25.96 -16.82
CA ALA A 552 -1.30 27.26 -16.16
C ALA A 552 -2.73 27.56 -15.66
N PRO A 553 -2.90 28.16 -14.45
CA PRO A 553 -1.85 28.65 -13.55
C PRO A 553 -1.28 27.59 -12.57
N PHE A 554 -1.71 26.34 -12.64
CA PHE A 554 -1.33 25.26 -11.72
C PHE A 554 -0.03 24.56 -12.17
N THR A 555 1.09 25.27 -12.04
CA THR A 555 2.40 24.80 -12.54
C THR A 555 3.33 24.30 -11.44
N LEU A 556 2.86 24.20 -10.20
CA LEU A 556 3.66 23.81 -9.04
C LEU A 556 3.13 22.50 -8.48
N CYS A 557 4.00 21.56 -8.18
CA CYS A 557 3.65 20.39 -7.43
C CYS A 557 3.79 20.69 -5.94
N GLU A 558 2.66 20.79 -5.24
CA GLU A 558 2.64 21.26 -3.86
C GLU A 558 1.57 20.54 -3.02
N GLN A 559 1.78 20.61 -1.71
CA GLN A 559 0.77 20.36 -0.68
C GLN A 559 0.25 21.73 -0.23
N ARG A 560 -0.94 21.85 0.37
CA ARG A 560 -1.47 23.15 0.82
C ARG A 560 -0.52 23.85 1.78
N ASP A 561 -0.28 23.26 2.95
CA ASP A 561 0.78 23.67 3.86
C ASP A 561 1.68 22.44 4.14
N PRO A 562 3.00 22.48 3.89
CA PRO A 562 3.87 21.33 4.14
C PRO A 562 3.95 20.92 5.61
N GLY A 563 4.37 19.68 5.87
CA GLY A 563 4.28 19.02 7.17
C GLY A 563 3.09 18.06 7.23
N ALA A 564 2.75 17.61 8.44
CA ALA A 564 1.66 16.66 8.68
C ALA A 564 1.05 16.84 10.06
N PHE A 565 -0.29 16.85 10.14
CA PHE A 565 -1.03 16.78 11.40
C PHE A 565 -0.61 17.83 12.43
N ASN A 566 -0.46 19.10 11.99
CA ASN A 566 0.04 20.23 12.76
C ASN A 566 1.56 20.18 13.10
N VAL A 567 2.32 19.22 12.54
CA VAL A 567 3.78 19.13 12.70
C VAL A 567 4.49 19.64 11.44
N GLY A 568 5.12 20.82 11.54
CA GLY A 568 5.73 21.51 10.39
C GLY A 568 6.97 20.86 9.80
N ASN A 569 7.84 20.29 10.65
CA ASN A 569 9.05 19.57 10.24
C ASN A 569 8.82 18.04 10.17
N ALA A 570 7.57 17.60 9.96
CA ALA A 570 7.25 16.19 9.85
C ALA A 570 7.98 15.53 8.68
N GLN A 571 8.80 14.53 8.97
CA GLN A 571 9.58 13.82 7.98
C GLN A 571 9.01 12.45 7.64
N THR A 572 8.51 11.72 8.63
CA THR A 572 8.03 10.35 8.46
C THR A 572 6.73 10.12 9.21
N ILE A 573 5.72 9.59 8.55
CA ILE A 573 4.48 9.08 9.17
C ILE A 573 4.54 7.56 9.15
N THR A 574 4.34 6.91 10.29
CA THR A 574 4.27 5.45 10.39
C THR A 574 3.04 5.04 11.18
N SER A 575 2.23 4.15 10.62
CA SER A 575 1.11 3.49 11.31
C SER A 575 1.35 1.99 11.30
N THR A 576 1.12 1.31 12.43
CA THR A 576 1.40 -0.10 12.64
C THR A 576 0.11 -0.89 12.81
N GLY A 577 -0.22 -1.74 11.85
CA GLY A 577 -1.34 -2.68 11.97
C GLY A 577 -1.11 -3.79 13.00
N LEU A 578 -2.08 -4.69 13.13
CA LEU A 578 -2.00 -5.89 13.95
C LEU A 578 -2.71 -7.05 13.24
N PRO A 579 -1.98 -8.10 12.81
CA PRO A 579 -2.59 -9.31 12.29
C PRO A 579 -3.49 -9.97 13.34
N ALA A 580 -4.57 -10.62 12.89
CA ALA A 580 -5.54 -11.26 13.78
C ALA A 580 -5.01 -12.52 14.48
N GLY A 581 -3.89 -13.09 14.01
CA GLY A 581 -3.45 -14.42 14.41
C GLY A 581 -4.24 -15.52 13.69
N ASP A 582 -4.18 -16.75 14.20
CA ASP A 582 -4.88 -17.89 13.60
C ASP A 582 -6.40 -17.74 13.82
N ILE A 583 -7.13 -17.46 12.73
CA ILE A 583 -8.58 -17.28 12.73
C ILE A 583 -9.33 -18.53 12.22
N THR A 584 -8.67 -19.68 12.12
CA THR A 584 -9.28 -20.93 11.62
C THR A 584 -10.32 -21.54 12.56
N ASP A 585 -10.50 -20.98 13.76
CA ASP A 585 -11.55 -21.36 14.71
C ASP A 585 -12.91 -20.70 14.41
N HIS A 586 -12.98 -19.83 13.39
CA HIS A 586 -14.16 -19.04 13.03
C HIS A 586 -14.67 -18.10 14.14
N ALA A 587 -13.87 -17.85 15.19
CA ALA A 587 -14.15 -16.84 16.19
C ALA A 587 -13.72 -15.45 15.71
N ALA A 588 -14.15 -14.42 16.42
CA ALA A 588 -13.66 -13.07 16.20
C ALA A 588 -12.33 -12.88 16.94
N HIS A 589 -11.27 -12.50 16.23
CA HIS A 589 -9.94 -12.26 16.79
C HIS A 589 -9.58 -10.78 16.69
N GLY A 590 -8.91 -10.25 17.72
CA GLY A 590 -8.46 -8.87 17.75
C GLY A 590 -7.49 -8.57 16.61
N SER A 591 -7.77 -7.52 15.84
CA SER A 591 -6.96 -7.10 14.70
C SER A 591 -6.97 -5.58 14.57
N ARG A 592 -6.01 -5.03 13.83
CA ARG A 592 -5.95 -3.61 13.52
C ARG A 592 -5.52 -3.40 12.08
N LEU A 593 -6.36 -2.73 11.31
CA LEU A 593 -6.05 -2.28 9.97
C LEU A 593 -5.57 -0.83 10.03
N VAL A 594 -4.51 -0.50 9.29
CA VAL A 594 -3.99 0.86 9.17
C VAL A 594 -3.89 1.27 7.72
N SER A 595 -3.96 2.58 7.47
CA SER A 595 -3.63 3.16 6.17
C SER A 595 -2.97 4.53 6.31
N VAL A 596 -1.96 4.82 5.49
CA VAL A 596 -1.38 6.16 5.32
C VAL A 596 -1.55 6.57 3.86
N PHE A 597 -2.22 7.69 3.61
CA PHE A 597 -2.70 8.07 2.29
C PHE A 597 -2.55 9.57 2.03
N CYS A 598 -2.89 10.01 0.81
CA CYS A 598 -3.05 11.42 0.48
C CYS A 598 -4.52 11.76 0.31
N ILE A 599 -4.91 12.91 0.84
CA ILE A 599 -6.24 13.48 0.67
C ILE A 599 -6.11 14.60 -0.36
N PRO A 600 -6.84 14.54 -1.48
CA PRO A 600 -6.86 15.63 -2.46
C PRO A 600 -7.62 16.85 -1.89
N PRO A 601 -7.58 18.01 -2.57
CA PRO A 601 -8.49 19.11 -2.25
C PRO A 601 -9.95 18.65 -2.37
N ALA A 602 -10.79 19.10 -1.44
CA ALA A 602 -12.25 18.97 -1.50
C ALA A 602 -12.86 19.94 -2.52
N PHE A 603 -12.11 20.96 -2.94
CA PHE A 603 -12.58 22.07 -3.77
C PHE A 603 -13.67 22.91 -3.09
N ASP A 604 -13.66 22.91 -1.76
CA ASP A 604 -14.46 23.78 -0.91
C ASP A 604 -13.52 24.61 -0.04
N PRO A 605 -13.55 25.95 -0.12
CA PRO A 605 -12.58 26.80 0.54
C PRO A 605 -12.64 26.73 2.07
N ILE A 606 -13.78 26.35 2.66
CA ILE A 606 -13.93 26.22 4.11
C ILE A 606 -13.31 24.90 4.58
N VAL A 607 -13.64 23.79 3.90
CA VAL A 607 -13.10 22.47 4.24
C VAL A 607 -11.61 22.39 3.96
N ASP A 608 -11.17 22.87 2.81
CA ASP A 608 -9.75 22.83 2.44
C ASP A 608 -8.93 23.71 3.39
N ALA A 609 -9.50 24.81 3.90
CA ALA A 609 -8.84 25.64 4.89
C ALA A 609 -8.79 25.02 6.29
N ALA A 610 -9.89 24.44 6.76
CA ALA A 610 -9.95 23.86 8.10
C ALA A 610 -9.16 22.55 8.19
N GLY A 611 -9.34 21.67 7.20
CA GLY A 611 -8.67 20.37 7.11
C GLY A 611 -7.26 20.42 6.53
N ASP A 612 -6.83 21.60 6.06
CA ASP A 612 -5.54 21.81 5.39
C ASP A 612 -5.30 20.83 4.23
N LEU A 613 -6.22 20.86 3.27
CA LEU A 613 -6.26 19.95 2.13
C LEU A 613 -5.86 20.64 0.83
N PRO A 614 -5.10 19.97 -0.05
CA PRO A 614 -4.62 18.60 0.06
C PRO A 614 -3.50 18.43 1.10
N GLY A 615 -3.45 17.25 1.70
CA GLY A 615 -2.51 16.90 2.75
C GLY A 615 -2.43 15.40 3.01
N PRO A 616 -1.48 14.95 3.86
CA PRO A 616 -1.41 13.56 4.28
C PRO A 616 -2.64 13.17 5.09
N GLY A 617 -2.94 11.88 5.10
CA GLY A 617 -3.91 11.25 5.99
C GLY A 617 -3.32 9.98 6.61
N ALA A 618 -3.69 9.70 7.86
CA ALA A 618 -3.37 8.44 8.52
C ALA A 618 -4.56 7.97 9.35
N VAL A 619 -4.90 6.70 9.22
CA VAL A 619 -6.01 6.08 9.96
C VAL A 619 -5.58 4.77 10.59
N SER A 620 -6.13 4.50 11.76
CA SER A 620 -6.10 3.20 12.41
C SER A 620 -7.51 2.73 12.70
N LEU A 621 -7.85 1.51 12.29
CA LEU A 621 -9.11 0.82 12.55
C LEU A 621 -8.83 -0.37 13.48
N PRO A 622 -8.93 -0.20 14.81
CA PRO A 622 -8.96 -1.35 15.72
C PRO A 622 -10.25 -2.12 15.51
N GLY A 623 -10.24 -3.42 15.79
CA GLY A 623 -11.44 -4.22 15.64
C GLY A 623 -11.19 -5.71 15.77
N THR A 624 -12.05 -6.46 15.11
CA THR A 624 -11.93 -7.92 15.03
C THR A 624 -12.06 -8.41 13.60
N ALA A 625 -11.27 -9.43 13.27
CA ALA A 625 -11.38 -10.18 12.03
C ALA A 625 -11.96 -11.57 12.31
N GLN A 626 -12.85 -12.04 11.43
CA GLN A 626 -13.51 -13.33 11.55
C GLN A 626 -13.78 -13.91 10.17
N ILE A 627 -13.44 -15.19 9.96
CA ILE A 627 -13.91 -15.93 8.78
C ILE A 627 -15.31 -16.49 9.04
N LEU A 628 -16.18 -16.38 8.05
CA LEU A 628 -17.56 -16.85 8.08
C LEU A 628 -17.78 -17.96 7.03
N PRO A 629 -18.63 -18.95 7.31
CA PRO A 629 -18.89 -20.11 6.45
C PRO A 629 -19.64 -19.77 5.16
#